data_AF-A0A6V8PUV6-F1
#
_entry.id   AF-A0A6V8PUV6-F1
#
_cell.length_a   1.000
_cell.length_b   1.000
_cell.length_c   1.000
_cell.angle_alpha   90.00
_cell.angle_beta   90.00
_cell.angle_gamma   90.00
#
_symmetry.space_group_name_H-M   'P 1'
#
loop_
_entity.id
_entity.type
_entity.pdbx_description
1 polymer ?
#
loop_
_entity_poly.entity_id
_entity_poly.type
_entity_poly.pdbx_seq_one_letter_code
_entity_poly.pdbx_strand_id
1 'polypeptide(L)'
;LSLGQFEQIIELLYHKEMSPEALASLAPVVFEAAQKRDKVSQEILECAGEELGLVAIAVARALGMESEECEVAPIGGMFRPHTLLYKSFARVLRKHAPDCRLIKPIFEPAVGAVLLALKEAGVEFTDLLMERIGQSLKGRVTTCGLKNGSIPCNSIL
;
A
#
# COMPACT_ATOMS: atom_id res chain seq x y z
N LEU A 1 -2.44 28.31 5.79
CA LEU A 1 -1.96 28.35 7.18
C LEU A 1 -1.01 29.54 7.30
N SER A 2 -1.43 30.65 7.91
CA SER A 2 -0.56 31.80 8.14
C SER A 2 0.20 31.57 9.44
N LEU A 3 1.22 30.71 9.40
CA LEU A 3 2.07 30.38 10.53
C LEU A 3 3.26 31.34 10.53
N GLY A 4 3.32 32.23 11.51
CA GLY A 4 4.38 33.24 11.61
C GLY A 4 5.60 32.79 12.42
N GLN A 5 5.43 31.78 13.28
CA GLN A 5 6.45 31.28 14.22
C GLN A 5 6.29 29.78 14.48
N PHE A 6 7.38 29.09 14.84
CA PHE A 6 7.44 27.63 14.99
C PHE A 6 6.59 27.13 16.17
N GLU A 7 6.49 27.91 17.24
CA GLU A 7 5.73 27.61 18.46
C GLU A 7 4.23 27.43 18.15
N GLN A 8 3.71 28.13 17.16
CA GLN A 8 2.31 28.03 16.71
C GLN A 8 2.00 26.65 16.12
N ILE A 9 3.01 25.93 15.61
CA ILE A 9 2.84 24.56 15.10
C ILE A 9 2.64 23.59 16.26
N ILE A 10 3.37 23.78 17.37
CA ILE A 10 3.26 22.92 18.56
C ILE A 10 1.87 23.09 19.17
N GLU A 11 1.41 24.32 19.37
CA GLU A 11 0.06 24.56 19.92
C GLU A 11 -1.03 23.93 19.04
N LEU A 12 -0.93 24.09 17.73
CA LEU A 12 -1.91 23.57 16.77
C LEU A 12 -1.96 22.02 16.73
N LEU A 13 -0.83 21.35 16.95
CA LEU A 13 -0.74 19.89 17.01
C LEU A 13 -1.20 19.33 18.36
N TYR A 14 -0.83 19.97 19.48
CA TYR A 14 -1.09 19.43 20.81
C TYR A 14 -2.47 19.82 21.39
N HIS A 15 -3.07 20.94 20.96
CA HIS A 15 -4.39 21.37 21.40
C HIS A 15 -5.55 20.89 20.51
N LYS A 16 -5.31 19.89 19.64
CA LYS A 16 -6.34 19.22 18.80
C LYS A 16 -7.07 20.13 17.79
N GLU A 17 -6.52 21.28 17.45
CA GLU A 17 -7.08 22.09 16.35
C GLU A 17 -6.83 21.46 14.97
N MET A 18 -5.82 20.60 14.86
CA MET A 18 -5.54 19.82 13.65
C MET A 18 -5.98 18.36 13.81
N SER A 19 -6.87 17.92 12.93
CA SER A 19 -7.29 16.51 12.88
C SER A 19 -6.19 15.63 12.25
N PRO A 20 -6.16 14.31 12.54
CA PRO A 20 -5.24 13.38 11.87
C PRO A 20 -5.31 13.45 10.34
N GLU A 21 -6.50 13.70 9.78
CA GLU A 21 -6.72 13.87 8.34
C GLU A 21 -6.09 15.15 7.82
N ALA A 22 -6.19 16.25 8.59
CA ALA A 22 -5.54 17.52 8.24
C ALA A 22 -4.01 17.37 8.26
N LEU A 23 -3.45 16.63 9.22
CA LEU A 23 -2.01 16.34 9.24
C LEU A 23 -1.59 15.45 8.05
N ALA A 24 -2.36 14.38 7.79
CA ALA A 24 -2.10 13.48 6.65
C ALA A 24 -2.21 14.20 5.30
N SER A 25 -3.03 15.25 5.20
CA SER A 25 -3.16 16.08 4.00
C SER A 25 -1.87 16.84 3.63
N LEU A 26 -0.89 16.91 4.54
CA LEU A 26 0.44 17.46 4.25
C LEU A 26 1.35 16.47 3.52
N ALA A 27 1.07 15.16 3.56
CA ALA A 27 1.90 14.16 2.91
C ALA A 27 2.11 14.44 1.39
N PRO A 28 1.07 14.75 0.58
CA PRO A 28 1.25 15.16 -0.82
C PRO A 28 2.29 16.26 -1.03
N VAL A 29 2.36 17.25 -0.11
CA VAL A 29 3.30 18.37 -0.20
C VAL A 29 4.74 17.87 -0.12
N VAL A 30 5.02 16.89 0.75
CA VAL A 30 6.34 16.25 0.87
C VAL A 30 6.70 15.51 -0.42
N PHE A 31 5.74 14.80 -1.03
CA PHE A 31 5.96 14.13 -2.32
C PHE A 31 6.26 15.12 -3.44
N GLU A 32 5.57 16.26 -3.49
CA GLU A 32 5.82 17.31 -4.48
C GLU A 32 7.19 17.97 -4.28
N ALA A 33 7.56 18.27 -3.04
CA ALA A 33 8.87 18.85 -2.72
C ALA A 33 10.02 17.90 -3.07
N ALA A 34 9.88 16.61 -2.76
CA ALA A 34 10.87 15.59 -3.11
C ALA A 34 11.07 15.46 -4.64
N GLN A 35 10.00 15.61 -5.44
CA GLN A 35 10.09 15.65 -6.90
C GLN A 35 10.88 16.87 -7.41
N LYS A 36 10.79 17.99 -6.69
CA LYS A 36 11.59 19.20 -6.93
C LYS A 36 13.02 19.11 -6.39
N ARG A 37 13.47 17.92 -5.98
CA ARG A 37 14.81 17.64 -5.44
C ARG A 37 15.12 18.35 -4.11
N ASP A 38 14.08 18.65 -3.32
CA ASP A 38 14.28 19.09 -1.94
C ASP A 38 14.85 17.94 -1.10
N LYS A 39 16.05 18.12 -0.54
CA LYS A 39 16.79 17.04 0.13
C LYS A 39 16.06 16.51 1.36
N VAL A 40 15.51 17.40 2.18
CA VAL A 40 14.81 17.02 3.41
C VAL A 40 13.58 16.17 3.08
N SER A 41 12.80 16.57 2.08
CA SER A 41 11.64 15.80 1.63
C SER A 41 12.02 14.45 1.03
N GLN A 42 13.17 14.36 0.33
CA GLN A 42 13.69 13.09 -0.17
C GLN A 42 14.07 12.16 0.98
N GLU A 43 14.82 12.65 1.96
CA GLU A 43 15.22 11.91 3.16
C GLU A 43 14.00 11.40 3.95
N ILE A 44 12.97 12.23 4.11
CA ILE A 44 11.71 11.83 4.76
C ILE A 44 11.07 10.64 4.04
N LEU A 45 10.96 10.69 2.71
CA LEU A 45 10.34 9.61 1.93
C LEU A 45 11.19 8.34 1.89
N GLU A 46 12.52 8.49 1.86
CA GLU A 46 13.44 7.35 1.92
C GLU A 46 13.33 6.65 3.26
N CYS A 47 13.45 7.39 4.37
CA CYS A 47 13.28 6.87 5.72
C CYS A 47 11.92 6.18 5.90
N ALA A 48 10.83 6.84 5.51
CA ALA A 48 9.49 6.25 5.58
C ALA A 48 9.38 4.94 4.79
N GLY A 49 9.95 4.89 3.58
CA GLY A 49 9.97 3.68 2.77
C GLY A 49 10.78 2.56 3.41
N GLU A 50 11.91 2.87 4.03
CA GLU A 50 12.76 1.89 4.72
C GLU A 50 12.06 1.30 5.94
N GLU A 51 11.47 2.15 6.79
CA GLU A 51 10.73 1.72 7.98
C GLU A 51 9.54 0.83 7.62
N LEU A 52 8.76 1.20 6.59
CA LEU A 52 7.66 0.37 6.11
C LEU A 52 8.15 -0.99 5.59
N GLY A 53 9.33 -1.01 4.95
CA GLY A 53 9.95 -2.25 4.50
C GLY A 53 10.36 -3.14 5.67
N LEU A 54 10.92 -2.56 6.73
CA LEU A 54 11.30 -3.29 7.94
C LEU A 54 10.08 -3.87 8.65
N VAL A 55 8.96 -3.13 8.70
CA VAL A 55 7.68 -3.65 9.22
C VAL A 55 7.21 -4.85 8.41
N ALA A 56 7.24 -4.80 7.07
CA ALA A 56 6.86 -5.93 6.23
C ALA A 56 7.75 -7.15 6.47
N ILE A 57 9.07 -6.95 6.60
CA ILE A 57 10.03 -8.02 6.91
C ILE A 57 9.78 -8.62 8.30
N ALA A 58 9.44 -7.80 9.30
CA ALA A 58 9.12 -8.28 10.64
C ALA A 58 7.90 -9.21 10.61
N VAL A 59 6.87 -8.86 9.82
CA VAL A 59 5.69 -9.72 9.64
C VAL A 59 6.05 -11.00 8.88
N ALA A 60 6.80 -10.92 7.78
CA ALA A 60 7.21 -12.09 7.02
C ALA A 60 7.97 -13.09 7.91
N ARG A 61 8.89 -12.61 8.76
CA ARG A 61 9.62 -13.44 9.73
C ARG A 61 8.73 -14.05 10.80
N ALA A 62 7.79 -13.27 11.33
CA ALA A 62 6.85 -13.78 12.32
C ALA A 62 5.96 -14.91 11.76
N LEU A 63 5.75 -14.94 10.45
CA LEU A 63 4.99 -15.96 9.73
C LEU A 63 5.87 -17.08 9.15
N GLY A 64 7.20 -16.98 9.24
CA GLY A 64 8.15 -17.94 8.65
C GLY A 64 8.26 -17.87 7.12
N MET A 65 7.85 -16.75 6.52
CA MET A 65 7.73 -16.55 5.07
C MET A 65 8.92 -15.79 4.46
N GLU A 66 9.96 -15.45 5.24
CA GLU A 66 11.06 -14.62 4.76
C GLU A 66 11.97 -15.31 3.72
N SER A 67 11.93 -16.64 3.67
CA SER A 67 12.68 -17.49 2.72
C SER A 67 11.74 -18.29 1.80
N GLU A 68 10.48 -17.87 1.70
CA GLU A 68 9.49 -18.47 0.81
C GLU A 68 9.17 -17.53 -0.35
N GLU A 69 8.69 -18.08 -1.46
CA GLU A 69 8.10 -17.26 -2.51
C GLU A 69 6.81 -16.61 -1.98
N CYS A 70 6.90 -15.35 -1.57
CA CYS A 70 5.79 -14.61 -0.99
C CYS A 70 5.39 -13.41 -1.84
N GLU A 71 4.10 -13.11 -1.94
CA GLU A 71 3.61 -11.92 -2.63
C GLU A 71 3.35 -10.78 -1.64
N VAL A 72 3.97 -9.62 -1.89
CA VAL A 72 3.80 -8.42 -1.07
C VAL A 72 3.10 -7.35 -1.90
N ALA A 73 1.88 -7.00 -1.50
CA ALA A 73 1.09 -5.97 -2.15
C ALA A 73 1.13 -4.65 -1.33
N PRO A 74 1.91 -3.64 -1.75
CA PRO A 74 1.88 -2.34 -1.09
C PRO A 74 0.59 -1.60 -1.45
N ILE A 75 -0.32 -1.47 -0.47
CA ILE A 75 -1.60 -0.79 -0.64
C ILE A 75 -1.59 0.54 0.11
N GLY A 76 -2.09 1.60 -0.53
CA GLY A 76 -2.24 2.93 0.06
C GLY A 76 -2.07 4.04 -0.97
N GLY A 77 -2.76 5.17 -0.79
CA GLY A 77 -2.78 6.27 -1.77
C GLY A 77 -1.42 6.91 -2.09
N MET A 78 -0.44 6.70 -1.21
CA MET A 78 0.93 7.21 -1.33
C MET A 78 1.94 6.17 -1.86
N PHE A 79 1.58 4.89 -1.89
CA PHE A 79 2.42 3.83 -2.44
C PHE A 79 2.35 3.79 -3.98
N ARG A 80 2.91 4.83 -4.60
CA ARG A 80 2.97 4.95 -6.06
C ARG A 80 4.29 4.41 -6.59
N PRO A 81 4.28 3.59 -7.66
CA PRO A 81 5.50 3.18 -8.33
C PRO A 81 6.41 4.37 -8.67
N HIS A 82 7.72 4.14 -8.65
CA HIS A 82 8.76 5.12 -8.96
C HIS A 82 9.01 6.25 -7.94
N THR A 83 8.17 6.39 -6.90
CA THR A 83 8.44 7.29 -5.78
C THR A 83 9.63 6.82 -4.95
N LEU A 84 10.29 7.74 -4.22
CA LEU A 84 11.39 7.39 -3.30
C LEU A 84 10.92 6.46 -2.18
N LEU A 85 9.70 6.67 -1.68
CA LEU A 85 9.07 5.78 -0.71
C LEU A 85 8.99 4.35 -1.26
N TYR A 86 8.40 4.17 -2.44
CA TYR A 86 8.26 2.84 -3.05
C TYR A 86 9.62 2.19 -3.33
N LYS A 87 10.58 2.96 -3.85
CA LYS A 87 11.93 2.45 -4.17
C LYS A 87 12.67 1.99 -2.91
N SER A 88 12.56 2.75 -1.83
CA SER A 88 13.24 2.44 -0.57
C SER A 88 12.61 1.24 0.13
N PHE A 89 11.28 1.15 0.12
CA PHE A 89 10.53 -0.04 0.53
C PHE A 89 10.97 -1.30 -0.24
N ALA A 90 10.99 -1.21 -1.58
CA ALA A 90 11.39 -2.31 -2.44
C ALA A 90 12.85 -2.75 -2.22
N ARG A 91 13.74 -1.80 -1.89
CA ARG A 91 15.15 -2.07 -1.57
C ARG A 91 15.27 -2.87 -0.27
N VAL A 92 14.52 -2.52 0.77
CA VAL A 92 14.51 -3.26 2.04
C VAL A 92 13.99 -4.68 1.85
N LEU A 93 12.87 -4.84 1.12
CA LEU A 93 12.33 -6.16 0.80
C LEU A 93 13.35 -7.04 0.06
N ARG A 94 13.92 -6.54 -1.03
CA ARG A 94 14.93 -7.30 -1.80
C ARG A 94 16.15 -7.70 -0.97
N LYS A 95 16.54 -6.88 0.00
CA LYS A 95 17.69 -7.14 0.86
C LYS A 95 17.42 -8.23 1.89
N HIS A 96 16.20 -8.34 2.40
CA HIS A 96 15.88 -9.15 3.58
C HIS A 96 14.93 -10.32 3.32
N ALA A 97 14.18 -10.29 2.22
CA ALA A 97 13.31 -11.35 1.72
C ALA A 97 13.39 -11.38 0.18
N PRO A 98 14.52 -11.85 -0.39
CA PRO A 98 14.78 -11.78 -1.83
C PRO A 98 13.80 -12.61 -2.67
N ASP A 99 13.20 -13.64 -2.08
CA ASP A 99 12.22 -14.52 -2.73
C ASP A 99 10.81 -13.92 -2.74
N CYS A 100 10.57 -12.88 -1.92
CA CYS A 100 9.31 -12.15 -1.96
C CYS A 100 9.24 -11.20 -3.16
N ARG A 101 8.07 -11.16 -3.81
CA ARG A 101 7.79 -10.37 -5.00
C ARG A 101 6.78 -9.27 -4.71
N LEU A 102 7.11 -8.05 -5.15
CA LEU A 102 6.15 -6.94 -5.11
C LEU A 102 5.12 -7.12 -6.21
N ILE A 103 3.85 -7.20 -5.82
CA ILE A 103 2.73 -7.36 -6.73
C ILE A 103 1.79 -6.17 -6.67
N LYS A 104 0.97 -6.05 -7.71
CA LYS A 104 -0.18 -5.16 -7.72
C LYS A 104 -1.43 -5.98 -7.34
N PRO A 105 -2.27 -5.53 -6.39
CA PRO A 105 -3.51 -6.20 -6.09
C PRO A 105 -4.37 -6.39 -7.34
N ILE A 106 -4.90 -7.59 -7.54
CA ILE A 106 -5.83 -7.91 -8.64
C ILE A 106 -7.14 -7.12 -8.47
N PHE A 107 -7.58 -6.99 -7.22
CA PHE A 107 -8.80 -6.31 -6.83
C PHE A 107 -8.55 -5.28 -5.72
N GLU A 108 -9.50 -4.38 -5.52
CA GLU A 108 -9.51 -3.53 -4.35
C GLU A 108 -9.76 -4.33 -3.05
N PRO A 109 -9.29 -3.86 -1.89
CA PRO A 109 -9.52 -4.52 -0.60
C PRO A 109 -10.99 -4.83 -0.28
N ALA A 110 -11.92 -4.00 -0.77
CA ALA A 110 -13.36 -4.22 -0.61
C ALA A 110 -13.82 -5.56 -1.21
N VAL A 111 -13.21 -5.99 -2.31
CA VAL A 111 -13.49 -7.29 -2.94
C VAL A 111 -12.98 -8.43 -2.06
N GLY A 112 -11.83 -8.25 -1.40
CA GLY A 112 -11.32 -9.20 -0.41
C GLY A 112 -12.31 -9.45 0.72
N ALA A 113 -12.98 -8.40 1.21
CA ALA A 113 -14.02 -8.55 2.23
C ALA A 113 -15.22 -9.38 1.73
N VAL A 114 -15.64 -9.20 0.48
CA VAL A 114 -16.70 -10.01 -0.14
C VAL A 114 -16.26 -11.47 -0.28
N LEU A 115 -15.03 -11.72 -0.73
CA LEU A 115 -14.48 -13.07 -0.84
C LEU A 115 -14.45 -13.77 0.52
N LEU A 116 -14.02 -13.07 1.58
CA LEU A 116 -14.04 -13.60 2.94
C LEU A 116 -15.47 -13.96 3.40
N ALA A 117 -16.45 -13.09 3.13
CA ALA A 117 -17.85 -13.38 3.46
C ALA A 117 -18.41 -14.59 2.69
N LEU A 118 -18.04 -14.74 1.41
CA LEU A 118 -18.42 -15.90 0.59
C LEU A 118 -17.80 -17.19 1.11
N LYS A 119 -16.51 -17.15 1.51
CA LYS A 119 -15.83 -18.29 2.12
C LYS A 119 -16.54 -18.73 3.41
N GLU A 120 -16.91 -17.78 4.27
CA GLU A 120 -17.65 -18.06 5.51
C GLU A 120 -19.05 -18.62 5.24
N ALA A 121 -19.68 -18.20 4.15
CA ALA A 121 -20.96 -18.77 3.68
C ALA A 121 -20.82 -20.15 3.00
N GLY A 122 -19.61 -20.72 2.93
CA GLY A 122 -19.35 -22.03 2.33
C GLY A 122 -19.34 -22.02 0.80
N VAL A 123 -19.17 -20.86 0.17
CA VAL A 123 -19.10 -20.75 -1.29
C VAL A 123 -17.69 -21.09 -1.76
N GLU A 124 -17.57 -22.10 -2.63
CA GLU A 124 -16.30 -22.49 -3.23
C GLU A 124 -15.80 -21.46 -4.25
N PHE A 125 -14.49 -21.19 -4.21
CA PHE A 125 -13.84 -20.31 -5.17
C PHE A 125 -13.52 -21.10 -6.44
N THR A 126 -14.28 -20.81 -7.49
CA THR A 126 -14.07 -21.37 -8.83
C THR A 126 -13.60 -20.28 -9.78
N ASP A 127 -12.88 -20.64 -10.84
CA ASP A 127 -12.45 -19.67 -11.86
C ASP A 127 -13.65 -18.91 -12.45
N LEU A 128 -14.80 -19.57 -12.60
CA LEU A 128 -16.05 -18.95 -13.04
C LEU A 128 -16.57 -17.92 -12.04
N LEU A 129 -16.49 -18.19 -10.73
CA LEU A 129 -16.86 -17.22 -9.70
C LEU A 129 -15.92 -16.01 -9.75
N MET A 130 -14.61 -16.24 -9.88
CA MET A 130 -13.62 -15.16 -9.97
C MET A 130 -13.84 -14.31 -11.22
N GLU A 131 -14.17 -14.93 -12.35
CA GLU A 131 -14.51 -14.21 -13.58
C GLU A 131 -15.80 -13.39 -13.39
N ARG A 132 -16.85 -13.97 -12.80
CA ARG A 132 -18.11 -13.26 -12.53
C ARG A 132 -17.92 -12.07 -11.61
N ILE A 133 -17.12 -12.21 -10.55
CA ILE A 133 -16.76 -11.10 -9.66
C ILE A 133 -16.02 -10.03 -10.47
N GLY A 134 -15.00 -10.43 -11.24
CA GLY A 134 -14.26 -9.50 -12.10
C GLY A 134 -15.16 -8.74 -13.09
N GLN A 135 -16.10 -9.42 -13.73
CA GLN A 135 -17.07 -8.81 -14.65
C GLN A 135 -18.05 -7.88 -13.93
N SER A 136 -18.60 -8.29 -12.77
CA SER A 136 -19.57 -7.50 -11.99
C SER A 136 -18.99 -6.20 -11.45
N LEU A 137 -17.67 -6.16 -11.28
CA LEU A 137 -16.94 -5.00 -10.77
C LEU A 137 -16.48 -4.04 -11.88
N LYS A 138 -16.52 -4.43 -13.15
CA LYS A 138 -16.15 -3.56 -14.29
C LYS A 138 -16.99 -2.27 -14.23
N GLY A 139 -16.31 -1.14 -14.00
CA GLY A 139 -16.92 0.20 -13.94
C GLY A 139 -17.54 0.59 -12.60
N ARG A 140 -17.52 -0.27 -11.58
CA ARG A 140 -18.06 0.02 -10.23
C ARG A 140 -16.98 0.11 -9.15
N VAL A 141 -15.84 -0.53 -9.38
CA VAL A 141 -14.67 -0.57 -8.50
C VAL A 141 -13.42 -0.45 -9.37
N THR A 142 -12.38 0.24 -8.91
CA THR A 142 -11.16 0.45 -9.69
C THR A 142 -10.39 -0.87 -9.80
N THR A 143 -10.58 -1.63 -10.88
CA THR A 143 -9.76 -2.81 -11.15
C THR A 143 -8.31 -2.37 -11.34
N CYS A 144 -7.42 -2.78 -10.46
CA CYS A 144 -6.04 -2.33 -10.48
C CYS A 144 -5.21 -3.12 -11.50
N GLY A 145 -5.42 -2.88 -12.80
CA GLY A 145 -4.51 -3.36 -13.86
C GLY A 145 -4.82 -4.72 -14.49
N LEU A 146 -6.08 -5.16 -14.52
CA LEU A 146 -6.48 -6.31 -15.32
C LEU A 146 -6.42 -5.97 -16.83
N LYS A 147 -5.31 -6.31 -17.50
CA LYS A 147 -5.29 -6.43 -18.96
C LYS A 147 -5.77 -7.83 -19.33
N ASN A 148 -7.01 -7.95 -19.81
CA ASN A 148 -7.57 -9.05 -20.62
C ASN A 148 -7.02 -10.48 -20.37
N GLY A 149 -6.92 -10.91 -19.12
CA GLY A 149 -6.52 -12.27 -18.75
C GLY A 149 -7.51 -12.86 -17.76
N SER A 150 -7.84 -14.14 -17.92
CA SER A 150 -8.55 -14.95 -16.93
C SER A 150 -7.85 -14.85 -15.58
N ILE A 151 -8.62 -14.73 -14.49
CA ILE A 151 -8.10 -14.63 -13.13
C ILE A 151 -8.00 -16.05 -12.59
N PRO A 152 -6.80 -16.65 -12.49
CA PRO A 152 -6.66 -18.02 -12.00
C PRO A 152 -7.01 -18.03 -10.51
N CYS A 153 -7.81 -19.00 -10.07
CA CYS A 153 -8.16 -19.15 -8.66
C CYS A 153 -6.92 -19.28 -7.74
N ASN A 154 -5.81 -19.82 -8.25
CA ASN A 154 -4.53 -19.97 -7.53
C ASN A 154 -3.75 -18.66 -7.31
N SER A 155 -4.22 -17.52 -7.80
CA SER A 155 -3.54 -16.22 -7.64
C SER A 155 -4.13 -15.36 -6.51
N ILE A 156 -5.03 -15.92 -5.70
CA ILE A 156 -5.82 -15.20 -4.68
C ILE A 156 -5.70 -15.84 -3.28
N LEU A 157 -5.07 -17.02 -3.21
CA LEU A 157 -4.76 -17.77 -1.99
C LEU A 157 -3.27 -18.11 -1.99
#